data_AF-A0A929ZP70-F1
#
_entry.id   AF-A0A929ZP70-F1
#
_cell.length_a   1.000
_cell.length_b   1.000
_cell.length_c   1.000
_cell.angle_alpha   90.00
_cell.angle_beta   90.00
_cell.angle_gamma   90.00
#
_symmetry.space_group_name_H-M   'P 1'
#
loop_
_entity.id
_entity.type
_entity.pdbx_description
1 polymer ?
#
loop_
_entity_poly.entity_id
_entity_poly.type
_entity_poly.pdbx_seq_one_letter_code
_entity_poly.pdbx_strand_id
1 'polypeptide(L)'
;MEKTLFGKKSSGEDIYLYSLENEKFKVQVTDYGATLVAFIDKESGKDIVQGYTTAEQYQMEDTFLGASVGRTANRIGKGKFSLNGKEYTLFINNNGNCNHGGKEGFDKK
;
A
#
# COMPACT_ATOMS: atom_id res chain seq x y z
N MET A 1 16.49 -12.27 7.01
CA MET A 1 15.73 -11.04 6.70
C MET A 1 16.69 -9.87 6.81
N GLU A 2 16.76 -9.03 5.80
CA GLU A 2 17.58 -7.82 5.75
C GLU A 2 16.68 -6.59 5.83
N LYS A 3 17.09 -5.55 6.57
CA LYS A 3 16.38 -4.28 6.69
C LYS A 3 17.25 -3.15 6.13
N THR A 4 16.73 -2.38 5.19
CA THR A 4 17.44 -1.25 4.57
C THR A 4 16.57 0.01 4.59
N LEU A 5 17.21 1.19 4.68
CA LEU A 5 16.49 2.46 4.53
C LEU A 5 16.03 2.58 3.07
N PHE A 6 14.72 2.74 2.87
CA PHE A 6 14.10 2.84 1.54
C PHE A 6 13.84 4.28 1.12
N GLY A 7 13.63 5.16 2.09
CA GLY A 7 13.43 6.58 1.89
C GLY A 7 12.88 7.24 3.14
N LYS A 8 12.27 8.41 2.97
CA LYS A 8 11.59 9.13 4.06
C LYS A 8 10.18 9.52 3.66
N LYS A 9 9.26 9.49 4.62
CA LYS A 9 7.96 10.13 4.47
C LYS A 9 8.14 11.63 4.32
N SER A 10 7.17 12.29 3.70
CA SER A 10 7.08 13.76 3.69
C SER A 10 7.03 14.38 5.09
N SER A 11 6.59 13.62 6.10
CA SER A 11 6.64 13.99 7.53
C SER A 11 8.05 13.93 8.16
N GLY A 12 9.03 13.35 7.46
CA GLY A 12 10.42 13.17 7.92
C GLY A 12 10.73 11.81 8.55
N GLU A 13 9.71 10.98 8.79
CA GLU A 13 9.87 9.61 9.30
C GLU A 13 10.60 8.72 8.28
N ASP A 14 11.46 7.82 8.76
CA ASP A 14 12.11 6.83 7.90
C ASP A 14 11.11 5.78 7.40
N ILE A 15 11.27 5.39 6.13
CA ILE A 15 10.60 4.26 5.51
C ILE A 15 11.66 3.19 5.27
N TYR A 16 11.37 1.95 5.66
CA TYR A 16 12.30 0.83 5.51
C TYR A 16 11.77 -0.22 4.55
N LEU A 17 12.71 -0.92 3.91
CA LEU A 17 12.47 -2.11 3.10
C LEU A 17 12.99 -3.34 3.86
N TYR A 18 12.20 -4.39 3.86
CA TYR A 18 12.49 -5.68 4.48
C TYR A 18 12.60 -6.72 3.37
N SER A 19 13.79 -7.28 3.19
CA SER A 19 14.05 -8.33 2.20
C SER A 19 14.05 -9.70 2.86
N LEU A 20 13.22 -10.61 2.36
CA LEU A 20 13.15 -12.00 2.76
C LEU A 20 13.47 -12.88 1.57
N GLU A 21 14.23 -13.94 1.78
CA GLU A 21 14.75 -14.77 0.70
C GLU A 21 14.82 -16.23 1.15
N ASN A 22 14.51 -17.14 0.24
CA ASN A 22 14.77 -18.57 0.37
C ASN A 22 15.38 -19.10 -0.94
N GLU A 23 15.48 -20.42 -1.09
CA GLU A 23 16.06 -21.05 -2.29
C GLU A 23 15.27 -20.75 -3.58
N LYS A 24 13.97 -20.43 -3.48
CA LYS A 24 13.07 -20.28 -4.64
C LYS A 24 12.78 -18.83 -5.01
N PHE A 25 12.74 -17.92 -4.05
CA PHE A 25 12.36 -16.54 -4.31
C PHE A 25 13.01 -15.56 -3.34
N LYS A 26 12.98 -14.28 -3.75
CA LYS A 26 13.25 -13.12 -2.90
C LYS A 26 12.05 -12.18 -2.94
N VAL A 27 11.54 -11.78 -1.78
CA VAL A 27 10.48 -10.78 -1.66
C VAL A 27 10.98 -9.57 -0.91
N GLN A 28 10.49 -8.40 -1.30
CA GLN A 28 10.77 -7.15 -0.60
C GLN A 28 9.45 -6.49 -0.22
N VAL A 29 9.31 -6.16 1.06
CA VAL A 29 8.14 -5.45 1.60
C VAL A 29 8.59 -4.18 2.30
N THR A 30 7.86 -3.09 2.16
CA THR A 30 8.14 -1.85 2.92
C THR A 30 7.16 -1.68 4.08
N ASP A 31 7.61 -1.04 5.16
CA ASP A 31 6.71 -0.67 6.26
C ASP A 31 5.74 0.46 5.92
N TYR A 32 5.93 1.16 4.80
CA TYR A 32 4.93 2.05 4.24
C TYR A 32 3.78 1.27 3.60
N GLY A 33 2.61 1.29 4.23
CA GLY A 33 1.42 0.61 3.76
C GLY A 33 1.52 -0.92 3.76
N ALA A 34 2.52 -1.48 4.46
CA ALA A 34 2.86 -2.91 4.41
C ALA A 34 2.89 -3.43 2.95
N THR A 35 3.58 -2.70 2.08
CA THR A 35 3.49 -2.84 0.63
C THR A 35 4.48 -3.88 0.10
N LEU A 36 4.02 -4.80 -0.74
CA LEU A 36 4.88 -5.69 -1.53
C LEU A 36 5.53 -4.90 -2.68
N VAL A 37 6.84 -4.70 -2.59
CA VAL A 37 7.63 -3.90 -3.54
C VAL A 37 8.17 -4.74 -4.68
N ALA A 38 8.63 -5.96 -4.38
CA ALA A 38 9.20 -6.88 -5.36
C ALA A 38 8.94 -8.34 -4.97
N PHE A 39 8.74 -9.18 -5.97
CA PHE A 39 8.71 -10.64 -5.85
C PHE A 39 9.57 -11.19 -6.98
N ILE A 40 10.80 -11.54 -6.66
CA ILE A 40 11.76 -12.11 -7.60
C ILE A 40 11.66 -13.63 -7.53
N ASP A 41 11.15 -14.23 -8.59
CA ASP A 41 11.23 -15.67 -8.81
C ASP A 41 12.64 -16.04 -9.27
N LYS A 42 13.35 -16.92 -8.55
CA LYS A 42 14.75 -17.24 -8.85
C LYS A 42 14.92 -18.18 -10.02
N GLU A 43 13.90 -18.96 -10.37
CA GLU A 43 13.95 -19.84 -11.53
C GLU A 43 13.96 -19.01 -12.83
N SER A 44 13.05 -18.03 -12.94
CA SER A 44 13.01 -17.13 -14.10
C SER A 44 13.96 -15.94 -14.00
N GLY A 45 14.40 -15.57 -12.80
CA GLY A 45 15.20 -14.37 -12.52
C GLY A 45 14.42 -13.06 -12.67
N LYS A 46 13.08 -13.10 -12.73
CA LYS A 46 12.22 -11.93 -12.97
C LYS A 46 11.51 -11.49 -11.71
N ASP A 47 11.33 -10.18 -11.59
CA ASP A 47 10.29 -9.63 -10.70
C ASP A 47 8.93 -9.88 -11.35
N ILE A 48 8.04 -10.58 -10.64
CA ILE A 48 6.73 -11.01 -11.13
C ILE A 48 5.58 -10.13 -10.66
N VAL A 49 5.89 -9.03 -9.94
CA VAL A 49 4.89 -8.01 -9.55
C VAL A 49 5.23 -6.65 -10.14
N GLN A 50 4.23 -5.77 -10.21
CA GLN A 50 4.45 -4.36 -10.52
C GLN A 50 4.71 -3.60 -9.22
N GLY A 51 5.67 -2.69 -9.27
CA GLY A 51 6.03 -1.83 -8.16
C GLY A 51 6.84 -0.64 -8.62
N TYR A 52 7.12 0.25 -7.67
CA TYR A 52 8.01 1.40 -7.84
C TYR A 52 9.39 1.12 -7.23
N THR A 53 10.38 1.89 -7.64
CA THR A 53 11.77 1.72 -7.17
C THR A 53 12.13 2.60 -5.98
N THR A 54 11.31 3.62 -5.66
CA THR A 54 11.58 4.52 -4.52
C THR A 54 10.36 4.74 -3.62
N ALA A 55 10.62 5.06 -2.35
CA ALA A 55 9.58 5.36 -1.36
C ALA A 55 8.75 6.60 -1.72
N GLU A 56 9.34 7.56 -2.43
CA GLU A 56 8.67 8.78 -2.87
C GLU A 56 7.62 8.49 -3.94
N GLN A 57 7.89 7.56 -4.85
CA GLN A 57 6.91 7.14 -5.87
C GLN A 57 5.69 6.47 -5.21
N TYR A 58 5.91 5.60 -4.23
CA TYR A 58 4.80 4.99 -3.46
C TYR A 58 3.97 6.03 -2.69
N GLN A 59 4.55 7.18 -2.31
CA GLN A 59 3.82 8.26 -1.64
C GLN A 59 3.04 9.15 -2.62
N MET A 60 3.50 9.29 -3.86
CA MET A 60 2.90 10.18 -4.86
C MET A 60 1.80 9.51 -5.69
N GLU A 61 1.94 8.22 -5.95
CA GLU A 61 1.06 7.47 -6.85
C GLU A 61 -0.14 6.86 -6.10
N ASP A 62 -1.33 6.89 -6.69
CA ASP A 62 -2.59 6.43 -6.07
C ASP A 62 -3.08 5.11 -6.73
N THR A 63 -2.14 4.25 -7.12
CA THR A 63 -2.38 2.99 -7.85
C THR A 63 -2.47 1.75 -6.94
N PHE A 64 -2.14 1.90 -5.65
CA PHE A 64 -2.21 0.86 -4.62
C PHE A 64 -1.40 -0.42 -4.95
N LEU A 65 -0.38 -0.34 -5.81
CA LEU A 65 0.43 -1.50 -6.21
C LEU A 65 1.06 -2.17 -4.98
N GLY A 66 0.68 -3.43 -4.75
CA GLY A 66 1.19 -4.25 -3.65
C GLY A 66 0.80 -3.81 -2.24
N ALA A 67 0.06 -2.70 -2.08
CA ALA A 67 -0.22 -2.08 -0.78
C ALA A 67 -1.31 -2.82 -0.01
N SER A 68 -1.25 -2.73 1.32
CA SER A 68 -2.35 -3.17 2.18
C SER A 68 -3.46 -2.11 2.19
N VAL A 69 -4.61 -2.47 1.61
CA VAL A 69 -5.74 -1.56 1.44
C VAL A 69 -6.71 -1.63 2.63
N GLY A 70 -7.07 -0.47 3.21
CA GLY A 70 -8.02 -0.39 4.32
C GLY A 70 -8.33 1.03 4.79
N ARG A 71 -9.27 1.25 5.71
CA ARG A 71 -9.99 0.24 6.53
C ARG A 71 -10.99 -0.63 5.76
N THR A 72 -11.54 -0.14 4.66
CA THR A 72 -12.45 -0.92 3.81
C THR A 72 -11.89 -0.93 2.40
N ALA A 73 -11.59 -2.13 1.89
CA ALA A 73 -11.22 -2.29 0.50
C ALA A 73 -12.43 -2.06 -0.41
N ASN A 74 -12.16 -1.53 -1.61
CA ASN A 74 -13.15 -1.16 -2.61
C ASN A 74 -14.09 -0.02 -2.14
N ARG A 75 -15.25 0.10 -2.80
CA ARG A 75 -16.12 1.27 -2.75
C ARG A 75 -17.23 1.16 -1.71
N ILE A 76 -17.46 2.27 -1.02
CA ILE A 76 -18.69 2.55 -0.28
C ILE A 76 -19.47 3.60 -1.06
N GLY A 77 -20.67 3.20 -1.49
CA GLY A 77 -21.57 4.01 -2.30
C GLY A 77 -21.87 5.36 -1.67
N LYS A 78 -21.68 6.46 -2.43
CA LYS A 78 -21.89 7.83 -1.93
C LYS A 78 -21.05 8.19 -0.69
N GLY A 79 -20.05 7.36 -0.35
CA GLY A 79 -19.29 7.45 0.90
C GLY A 79 -20.17 7.40 2.14
N LYS A 80 -21.35 6.79 2.08
CA LYS A 80 -22.30 6.74 3.20
C LYS A 80 -22.63 5.32 3.58
N PHE A 81 -22.70 5.08 4.87
CA PHE A 81 -23.22 3.83 5.42
C PHE A 81 -23.84 4.10 6.79
N SER A 82 -24.71 3.19 7.23
CA SER A 82 -25.26 3.21 8.59
C SER A 82 -24.73 2.01 9.36
N LEU A 83 -24.35 2.23 10.61
CA LEU A 83 -23.92 1.17 11.53
C LEU A 83 -24.52 1.47 12.91
N ASN A 84 -25.20 0.50 13.50
CA ASN A 84 -25.85 0.62 14.82
C ASN A 84 -26.76 1.87 14.94
N GLY A 85 -27.54 2.14 13.88
CA GLY A 85 -28.48 3.27 13.85
C GLY A 85 -27.84 4.65 13.66
N LYS A 86 -26.52 4.74 13.46
CA LYS A 86 -25.82 5.99 13.16
C LYS A 86 -25.39 6.04 11.70
N GLU A 87 -25.68 7.15 11.01
CA GLU A 87 -25.14 7.42 9.67
C GLU A 87 -23.70 7.94 9.79
N TYR A 88 -22.83 7.42 8.92
CA TYR A 88 -21.45 7.83 8.77
C TYR A 88 -21.24 8.34 7.35
N THR A 89 -20.54 9.46 7.24
CA THR A 89 -20.09 10.02 5.95
C THR A 89 -18.57 9.92 5.88
N LEU A 90 -18.08 9.37 4.78
CA LEU A 90 -16.68 9.14 4.46
C LEU A 90 -16.21 10.09 3.38
N PHE A 91 -14.89 10.23 3.26
CA PHE A 91 -14.28 11.03 2.21
C PHE A 91 -14.54 10.45 0.82
N ILE A 92 -14.99 11.29 -0.11
CA ILE A 92 -15.26 10.90 -1.49
C ILE A 92 -13.99 11.13 -2.32
N ASN A 93 -13.33 10.05 -2.73
CA ASN A 93 -12.12 10.08 -3.56
C ASN A 93 -12.30 9.42 -4.92
N ASN A 94 -13.46 8.80 -5.21
CA ASN A 94 -13.65 8.08 -6.46
C ASN A 94 -15.07 8.22 -7.02
N ASN A 95 -15.27 9.14 -7.97
CA ASN A 95 -16.51 9.26 -8.76
C ASN A 95 -17.79 9.24 -7.89
N GLY A 96 -17.81 10.06 -6.84
CA GLY A 96 -18.95 10.11 -5.91
C GLY A 96 -18.97 9.02 -4.84
N ASN A 97 -17.96 8.15 -4.75
CA ASN A 97 -17.83 7.10 -3.73
C ASN A 97 -16.57 7.28 -2.87
N CYS A 98 -16.56 6.64 -1.70
CA CYS A 98 -15.35 6.43 -0.92
C CYS A 98 -14.72 5.10 -1.36
N ASN A 99 -13.48 5.09 -1.82
CA ASN A 99 -12.75 3.92 -2.26
C ASN A 99 -11.50 3.72 -1.41
N HIS A 100 -11.15 2.47 -1.11
CA HIS A 100 -9.87 2.09 -0.50
C HIS A 100 -9.53 2.85 0.79
N GLY A 101 -10.52 3.07 1.65
CA GLY A 101 -10.34 3.76 2.93
C GLY A 101 -10.37 5.29 2.88
N GLY A 102 -10.44 5.90 1.69
CA GLY A 102 -10.66 7.33 1.50
C GLY A 102 -9.35 8.14 1.40
N LYS A 103 -9.30 9.29 2.09
CA LYS A 103 -8.22 10.29 1.94
C LYS A 103 -6.83 9.75 2.32
N GLU A 104 -6.76 9.03 3.42
CA GLU A 104 -5.55 8.39 3.94
C GLU A 104 -5.91 6.98 4.39
N GLY A 105 -5.81 6.03 3.47
CA GLY A 105 -6.02 4.62 3.74
C GLY A 105 -4.83 3.97 4.45
N PHE A 106 -4.92 2.67 4.65
CA PHE A 106 -3.83 1.87 5.24
C PHE A 106 -2.59 1.82 4.36
N ASP A 107 -2.74 2.01 3.06
CA ASP A 107 -1.65 2.11 2.07
C ASP A 107 -0.67 3.25 2.36
N LYS A 108 -1.09 4.26 3.14
CA LYS A 108 -0.27 5.45 3.48
C LYS A 108 0.23 5.46 4.92
N LYS A 109 0.05 4.37 5.67
CA LYS A 109 0.45 4.27 7.08
C LYS A 109 1.88 3.79 7.23
#